data_AF-A0A1H7LAR4-F1
#
_entry.id   AF-A0A1H7LAR4-F1
#
_cell.length_a   1.000
_cell.length_b   1.000
_cell.length_c   1.000
_cell.angle_alpha   90.00
_cell.angle_beta   90.00
_cell.angle_gamma   90.00
#
_symmetry.space_group_name_H-M   'P 1'
#
loop_
_entity.id
_entity.type
_entity.pdbx_description
1 polymer ?
#
loop_
_entity_poly.entity_id
_entity_poly.type
_entity_poly.pdbx_seq_one_letter_code
_entity_poly.pdbx_strand_id
1 'polypeptide(L)' 'MSDDHASPHDSAALAAYVDAALTLHVPGLAPDAAARVHEQFARVAAIAAPVLAFALHADDEPAPVYRP' A
#
# COMPACT_ATOMS: atom_id res chain seq x y z
N MET A 1 -10.96 12.94 16.46
CA MET A 1 -11.11 11.58 15.90
C MET A 1 -11.87 11.75 14.60
N SER A 2 -11.14 11.90 13.50
CA SER A 2 -11.75 11.91 12.18
C SER A 2 -11.59 10.50 11.64
N ASP A 3 -12.69 9.76 11.60
CA ASP A 3 -12.73 8.48 10.90
C ASP A 3 -12.55 8.78 9.41
N ASP A 4 -11.32 8.62 8.95
CA ASP A 4 -10.96 8.65 7.54
C ASP A 4 -11.52 7.37 6.91
N HIS A 5 -12.83 7.38 6.62
CA HIS A 5 -13.46 6.34 5.84
C HIS A 5 -12.88 6.43 4.44
N ALA A 6 -11.90 5.56 4.15
CA ALA A 6 -11.42 5.33 2.79
C ALA A 6 -12.64 5.31 1.87
N SER A 7 -12.68 6.26 0.94
CA SER A 7 -13.87 6.43 0.11
C SER A 7 -14.06 5.12 -0.68
N PRO A 8 -15.30 4.68 -0.94
CA PRO A 8 -15.54 3.43 -1.68
C PRO A 8 -14.83 3.38 -3.05
N HIS A 9 -14.49 4.56 -3.61
CA HIS A 9 -13.67 4.70 -4.80
C HIS A 9 -12.20 4.26 -4.59
N ASP A 10 -11.60 4.58 -3.45
CA ASP A 10 -10.21 4.24 -3.13
C ASP A 10 -10.03 2.73 -2.92
N SER A 11 -11.03 2.07 -2.33
CA SER A 11 -11.02 0.61 -2.15
C SER A 11 -11.02 -0.15 -3.48
N ALA A 12 -11.78 0.32 -4.47
CA ALA A 12 -11.83 -0.30 -5.80
C ALA A 12 -10.52 -0.09 -6.58
N ALA A 13 -9.94 1.12 -6.51
CA ALA A 13 -8.65 1.41 -7.12
C ALA A 13 -7.52 0.58 -6.49
N LEU A 14 -7.52 0.43 -5.17
CA LEU A 14 -6.55 -0.39 -4.45
C LEU A 14 -6.63 -1.86 -4.87
N ALA A 15 -7.84 -2.42 -4.97
CA ALA A 15 -8.04 -3.80 -5.43
C ALA A 15 -7.52 -4.01 -6.86
N ALA A 16 -7.86 -3.11 -7.79
CA ALA A 16 -7.39 -3.20 -9.16
C ALA A 16 -5.85 -3.11 -9.26
N TYR A 17 -5.22 -2.28 -8.43
CA TYR A 17 -3.76 -2.21 -8.34
C TYR A 17 -3.17 -3.55 -7.87
N VAL A 18 -3.72 -4.15 -6.81
CA VAL A 18 -3.25 -5.44 -6.29
C VAL A 18 -3.38 -6.53 -7.35
N ASP A 19 -4.50 -6.60 -8.06
CA ASP A 19 -4.71 -7.59 -9.14
C ASP A 19 -3.69 -7.44 -10.27
N ALA A 20 -3.44 -6.21 -10.71
CA ALA A 20 -2.44 -5.92 -11.73
C ALA A 20 -1.02 -6.29 -11.26
N ALA A 21 -0.66 -5.94 -10.03
CA ALA A 21 0.64 -6.26 -9.45
C ALA A 21 0.86 -7.77 -9.29
N LEU A 22 -0.16 -8.50 -8.81
CA LEU A 22 -0.12 -9.96 -8.71
C LEU A 22 0.03 -10.63 -10.07
N THR A 23 -0.70 -10.15 -11.08
CA THR A 23 -0.59 -10.65 -12.46
C THR A 23 0.81 -10.45 -13.02
N LEU A 24 1.43 -9.29 -12.77
CA LEU A 24 2.74 -8.95 -13.30
C LEU A 24 3.90 -9.66 -12.57
N HIS A 25 3.84 -9.73 -11.24
CA HIS A 25 4.99 -10.14 -10.43
C HIS A 25 4.87 -11.54 -9.84
N VAL A 26 3.66 -12.07 -9.69
CA VAL A 26 3.40 -13.35 -9.03
C VAL A 26 2.43 -14.21 -9.88
N PRO A 27 2.79 -14.51 -11.14
CA PRO A 27 1.92 -15.30 -12.01
C PRO A 27 1.65 -16.68 -11.41
N GLY A 28 0.39 -17.12 -11.47
CA GLY A 28 -0.02 -18.44 -10.97
C GLY A 28 -0.25 -18.51 -9.45
N LEU A 29 -0.37 -17.38 -8.77
CA LEU A 29 -0.74 -17.35 -7.35
C LEU A 29 -2.12 -17.99 -7.14
N ALA A 30 -2.23 -18.87 -6.14
CA ALA A 30 -3.50 -19.52 -5.80
C ALA A 30 -4.55 -18.48 -5.35
N PRO A 31 -5.84 -18.66 -5.70
CA PRO A 31 -6.89 -17.69 -5.36
C PRO A 31 -6.98 -17.35 -3.87
N ASP A 32 -6.85 -18.35 -2.99
CA ASP A 32 -6.87 -18.14 -1.53
C ASP A 32 -5.69 -17.29 -1.04
N ALA A 33 -4.53 -17.42 -1.69
CA ALA A 33 -3.37 -16.60 -1.39
C ALA A 33 -3.55 -15.18 -1.92
N ALA A 34 -4.13 -15.00 -3.12
CA ALA A 34 -4.47 -13.69 -3.65
C ALA A 34 -5.47 -12.94 -2.75
N ALA A 35 -6.50 -13.61 -2.25
CA ALA A 35 -7.46 -13.02 -1.31
C ALA A 35 -6.77 -12.52 -0.03
N ARG A 36 -5.84 -13.31 0.53
CA ARG A 36 -5.04 -12.89 1.69
C ARG A 36 -4.15 -11.68 1.37
N VAL A 37 -3.57 -11.61 0.17
CA VAL A 37 -2.77 -10.45 -0.25
C VAL A 37 -3.63 -9.20 -0.29
N HIS A 38 -4.85 -9.26 -0.85
CA HIS A 38 -5.78 -8.13 -0.83
C HIS A 38 -6.08 -7.64 0.58
N GLU A 39 -6.40 -8.56 1.50
CA GLU A 39 -6.66 -8.20 2.90
C GLU A 39 -5.44 -7.56 3.59
N GLN A 40 -4.25 -8.12 3.41
CA GLN A 40 -3.04 -7.55 4.02
C GLN A 40 -2.64 -6.23 3.35
N PHE A 41 -2.82 -6.10 2.05
CA PHE A 41 -2.50 -4.88 1.32
C PHE A 41 -3.40 -3.72 1.78
N ALA A 42 -4.68 -3.96 2.01
CA ALA A 42 -5.58 -2.97 2.60
C ALA A 42 -5.10 -2.48 3.98
N ARG A 43 -4.60 -3.39 4.83
CA ARG A 43 -4.04 -3.03 6.14
C ARG A 43 -2.76 -2.19 6.00
N VAL A 44 -1.89 -2.56 5.08
CA VAL A 44 -0.66 -1.79 4.78
C VAL A 44 -1.01 -0.41 4.23
N ALA A 45 -1.99 -0.31 3.34
CA ALA A 45 -2.44 0.97 2.79
C ALA A 45 -2.94 1.91 3.89
N ALA A 46 -3.70 1.41 4.87
CA ALA A 46 -4.13 2.19 6.01
C ALA A 46 -2.97 2.70 6.89
N ILE A 47 -1.88 1.92 7.02
CA ILE A 47 -0.67 2.33 7.75
C ILE A 47 0.15 3.34 6.93
N ALA A 48 0.22 3.15 5.61
CA ALA A 48 0.99 4.00 4.71
C ALA A 48 0.33 5.36 4.44
N ALA A 49 -1.00 5.44 4.48
CA ALA A 49 -1.76 6.67 4.23
C ALA A 49 -1.22 7.90 5.00
N PRO A 50 -1.06 7.87 6.33
CA PRO A 50 -0.50 9.01 7.07
C PRO A 50 0.97 9.31 6.71
N VAL A 51 1.74 8.30 6.32
CA VAL A 51 3.14 8.47 5.88
C VAL A 51 3.19 9.19 4.53
N LEU A 52 2.30 8.82 3.60
CA LEU A 52 2.20 9.44 2.28
C LEU A 52 1.60 10.85 2.33
N ALA A 53 0.80 11.15 3.36
CA ALA A 53 0.26 12.49 3.60
C ALA A 53 1.32 13.46 4.17
N PHE A 54 2.48 12.96 4.62
CA PHE A 54 3.58 13.80 5.08
C PHE A 54 4.20 14.56 3.90
N ALA A 55 4.34 15.88 4.03
CA ALA A 55 4.95 16.71 2.99
C ALA A 55 6.47 16.52 2.98
N LEU A 56 6.98 15.93 1.90
CA LEU A 56 8.42 15.80 1.66
C LEU A 56 8.92 16.96 0.80
N HIS A 57 10.05 17.55 1.20
CA HIS A 57 10.80 18.48 0.38
C HIS A 57 11.75 17.71 -0.55
N ALA A 58 12.12 18.32 -1.68
CA ALA A 58 13.09 17.72 -2.60
C ALA A 58 14.49 17.53 -1.98
N ASP A 59 14.78 18.26 -0.90
CA ASP A 59 16.04 18.23 -0.18
C ASP A 59 15.99 17.30 1.04
N ASP A 60 14.85 16.65 1.31
CA ASP A 60 14.74 15.68 2.40
C ASP A 60 15.58 14.44 2.05
N GLU A 61 16.57 14.16 2.90
CA GLU A 61 17.43 13.00 2.74
C GLU A 61 16.85 11.76 3.44
N PRO A 62 17.12 10.55 2.92
CA PRO A 62 16.83 9.32 3.64
C PRO A 62 17.45 9.32 5.04
N ALA A 63 16.78 8.65 5.98
CA ALA A 63 17.31 8.48 7.33
C ALA A 63 18.74 7.90 7.28
N PRO A 64 19.70 8.46 8.06
CA PRO A 64 21.08 8.03 8.00
C PRO A 64 21.20 6.58 8.47
N VAL A 65 21.91 5.77 7.70
CA VAL A 65 22.32 4.42 8.11
C VAL A 65 23.70 4.56 8.76
N TYR A 66 23.87 4.01 9.97
CA TYR A 66 25.17 3.98 10.63
C TYR A 66 26.22 3.35 9.70
N ARG A 67 27.37 4.03 9.56
CA ARG A 67 28.55 3.51 8.85
C ARG A 67 29.69 3.37 9.87
N PRO A 68 30.24 2.15 10.07
CA PRO A 68 31.37 1.92 10.97
C PRO A 68 32.67 2.54 10.47
#